data_AF-A0A9N9NDM2-F1
#
_entry.id   AF-A0A9N9NDM2-F1
#
_cell.length_a   1.000
_cell.length_b   1.000
_cell.length_c   1.000
_cell.angle_alpha   90.00
_cell.angle_beta   90.00
_cell.angle_gamma   90.00
#
_symmetry.space_group_name_H-M   'P 1'
#
loop_
_entity.id
_entity.type
_entity.pdbx_description
1 polymer ?
#
loop_
_entity_poly.entity_id
_entity_poly.type
_entity_poly.pdbx_seq_one_letter_code
_entity_poly.pdbx_strand_id
1 'polypeptide(L)'
;MNEPSLEGILTFAIVAKVFVKIFNNSKCLLTWPKLLLTDMGSEFKGSCEKLMKEHGVKIQKANAQELLLPLPKRSRAWVKNLLIIINNLNNSVTRLLGITPNKTIKKKFVYAKASKPRYGLIGYNEIRLTYNDPVLYLLKPGELEGEKRHATDINWSPQIYYIHESLRRAPSHKECAITSSVGAYKLVPKENQRLTI
;
A
#
# COMPACT_ATOMS: atom_id res chain seq x y z
N MET A 1 8.28 9.30 25.27
CA MET A 1 6.88 9.24 24.80
C MET A 1 6.51 7.78 24.72
N ASN A 2 5.63 7.30 25.60
CA ASN A 2 5.29 5.89 25.66
C ASN A 2 4.30 5.55 24.53
N GLU A 3 4.71 4.64 23.65
CA GLU A 3 3.85 4.03 22.65
C GLU A 3 2.76 3.23 23.38
N PRO A 4 1.46 3.43 23.09
CA PRO A 4 0.44 2.59 23.69
C PRO A 4 0.60 1.16 23.15
N SER A 5 0.90 0.21 24.03
CA SER A 5 0.89 -1.21 23.70
C SER A 5 -0.54 -1.60 23.29
N LEU A 6 -0.73 -1.84 21.99
CA LEU A 6 -1.99 -2.30 21.38
C LEU A 6 -2.21 -3.80 21.63
N GLU A 7 -2.05 -4.26 22.86
CA GLU A 7 -2.37 -5.63 23.29
C GLU A 7 -3.76 -5.76 23.93
N GLY A 8 -4.56 -4.69 23.92
CA GLY A 8 -5.94 -4.69 24.42
C GLY A 8 -6.99 -4.77 23.30
N ILE A 9 -8.20 -5.22 23.66
CA ILE A 9 -9.41 -5.13 22.82
C ILE A 9 -9.54 -3.67 22.32
N LEU A 10 -9.68 -3.47 21.01
CA LEU A 10 -9.98 -2.16 20.44
C LEU A 10 -11.34 -1.68 20.96
N THR A 11 -11.33 -0.76 21.92
CA THR A 11 -12.54 -0.14 22.45
C THR A 11 -12.80 1.20 21.78
N PHE A 12 -14.07 1.63 21.78
CA PHE A 12 -14.45 2.94 21.25
C PHE A 12 -13.69 4.11 21.91
N ALA A 13 -13.28 3.96 23.18
CA ALA A 13 -12.50 4.97 23.90
C ALA A 13 -11.06 5.05 23.37
N ILE A 14 -10.44 3.91 23.03
CA ILE A 14 -9.10 3.88 22.43
C ILE A 14 -9.14 4.51 21.04
N VAL A 15 -10.11 4.13 20.21
CA VAL A 15 -10.26 4.68 18.86
C VAL A 15 -10.48 6.20 18.89
N ALA A 16 -11.34 6.69 19.79
CA ALA A 16 -11.55 8.13 20.00
C ALA A 16 -10.24 8.86 20.35
N LYS A 17 -9.44 8.33 21.28
CA LYS A 17 -8.13 8.90 21.66
C LYS A 17 -7.15 8.94 20.49
N VAL A 18 -7.15 7.90 19.64
CA VAL A 18 -6.31 7.85 18.44
C VAL A 18 -6.71 8.95 17.46
N PHE A 19 -8.00 9.15 17.21
CA PHE A 19 -8.46 10.25 16.34
C PHE A 19 -8.05 11.62 16.84
N VAL A 20 -8.18 11.88 18.14
CA VAL A 20 -7.68 13.12 18.77
C VAL A 20 -6.18 13.28 18.51
N LYS A 21 -5.38 12.22 18.69
CA LYS A 21 -3.94 12.27 18.44
C LYS A 21 -3.60 12.52 16.96
N ILE A 22 -4.41 12.05 16.03
CA ILE A 22 -4.21 12.26 14.60
C ILE A 22 -4.55 13.70 14.21
N PHE A 23 -5.75 14.17 14.54
CA PHE A 23 -6.28 15.44 14.04
C PHE A 23 -5.88 16.66 14.87
N ASN A 24 -5.48 16.50 16.13
CA ASN A 24 -4.97 17.61 16.95
C ASN A 24 -3.44 17.70 16.92
N ASN A 25 -2.77 16.90 16.09
CA ASN A 25 -1.32 16.98 15.94
C ASN A 25 -0.93 18.20 15.11
N SER A 26 -0.34 19.21 15.75
CA SER A 26 0.12 20.44 15.09
C SER A 26 1.19 20.22 14.00
N LYS A 27 1.89 19.08 14.02
CA LYS A 27 2.85 18.69 12.98
C LYS A 27 2.18 17.98 11.79
N CYS A 28 0.93 17.53 11.95
CA CYS A 28 0.16 16.90 10.90
C CYS A 28 -0.78 17.93 10.26
N LEU A 29 -0.86 17.94 8.93
CA LEU A 29 -1.71 18.88 8.19
C LEU A 29 -3.14 18.36 7.99
N LEU A 30 -3.49 17.24 8.63
CA LEU A 30 -4.83 16.69 8.58
C LEU A 30 -5.75 17.51 9.48
N THR A 31 -6.78 18.09 8.89
CA THR A 31 -7.89 18.69 9.62
C THR A 31 -8.98 17.66 9.86
N TRP A 32 -9.85 17.93 10.83
CA TRP A 32 -11.07 17.15 11.03
C TRP A 32 -11.87 17.05 9.71
N PRO A 33 -12.23 15.82 9.26
CA PRO A 33 -12.94 15.62 8.01
C PRO A 33 -14.42 15.99 8.17
N LYS A 34 -15.10 16.30 7.05
CA LYS A 34 -16.57 16.52 7.08
C LYS A 34 -17.36 15.21 7.17
N LEU A 35 -16.78 14.14 6.64
CA LEU A 35 -17.38 12.81 6.54
C LEU A 35 -16.33 11.75 6.88
N LEU A 36 -16.68 10.83 7.77
CA LEU A 36 -15.91 9.64 8.08
C LEU A 36 -16.72 8.40 7.66
N LEU A 37 -16.15 7.60 6.77
CA LEU A 37 -16.71 6.33 6.34
C LEU A 37 -16.11 5.20 7.16
N THR A 38 -16.94 4.41 7.82
CA THR A 38 -16.50 3.26 8.63
C THR A 38 -17.30 2.02 8.28
N ASP A 39 -16.86 0.86 8.76
CA ASP A 39 -17.72 -0.31 8.80
C ASP A 39 -18.75 -0.21 9.94
N MET A 40 -19.51 -1.28 10.17
CA MET A 40 -20.49 -1.40 11.25
C MET A 40 -19.86 -1.74 12.62
N GLY A 41 -18.52 -1.62 12.75
CA GLY A 41 -17.76 -1.93 13.95
C GLY A 41 -18.26 -1.21 15.20
N SER A 42 -18.15 -1.88 16.35
CA SER A 42 -18.59 -1.34 17.63
C SER A 42 -17.62 -0.29 18.19
N GLU A 43 -16.36 -0.31 17.76
CA GLU A 43 -15.32 0.65 18.10
C GLU A 43 -15.57 2.06 17.54
N PHE A 44 -16.41 2.19 16.50
CA PHE A 44 -16.84 3.48 15.94
C PHE A 44 -18.13 4.01 16.56
N LYS A 45 -18.65 3.36 17.60
CA LYS A 45 -19.86 3.78 18.34
C LYS A 45 -19.48 4.52 19.64
N GLY A 46 -20.48 4.84 20.47
CA GLY A 46 -20.27 5.38 21.81
C GLY A 46 -19.46 6.67 21.82
N SER A 47 -18.34 6.70 22.56
CA SER A 47 -17.49 7.89 22.68
C SER A 47 -16.90 8.33 21.34
N CYS A 48 -16.61 7.41 20.42
CA CYS A 48 -16.10 7.76 19.09
C CYS A 48 -17.16 8.52 18.29
N GLU A 49 -18.41 8.06 18.31
CA GLU A 49 -19.52 8.73 17.63
C GLU A 49 -19.81 10.12 18.23
N LYS A 50 -19.69 10.25 19.57
CA LYS A 50 -19.83 11.54 20.25
C LYS A 50 -18.73 12.52 19.83
N LEU A 51 -17.47 12.08 19.84
CA LEU A 51 -16.32 12.88 19.42
C LEU A 51 -16.47 13.39 17.98
N MET A 52 -16.90 12.53 17.05
CA MET A 52 -17.13 12.93 15.67
C MET A 52 -18.20 14.01 15.56
N LYS A 53 -19.32 13.89 16.30
CA LYS A 53 -20.37 14.90 16.34
C LYS A 53 -19.89 16.23 16.90
N GLU A 54 -19.10 16.22 17.98
CA GLU A 54 -18.51 17.43 18.60
C GLU A 54 -17.63 18.21 17.61
N HIS A 55 -16.90 17.51 16.74
CA HIS A 55 -16.08 18.11 15.70
C HIS A 55 -16.81 18.34 14.36
N GLY A 56 -18.13 18.19 14.33
CA GLY A 56 -18.95 18.41 13.13
C GLY A 56 -18.73 17.37 12.01
N VAL A 57 -18.17 16.21 12.34
CA VAL A 57 -17.90 15.11 11.41
C VAL A 57 -19.13 14.21 11.31
N LYS A 58 -19.66 14.03 10.09
CA LYS A 58 -20.71 13.03 9.83
C LYS A 58 -20.07 11.65 9.74
N ILE A 59 -20.65 10.65 10.40
CA ILE A 59 -20.25 9.25 10.21
C ILE A 59 -21.25 8.58 9.27
N GLN A 60 -20.75 7.91 8.24
CA GLN A 60 -21.54 7.01 7.41
C GLN A 60 -20.96 5.61 7.51
N LYS A 61 -21.80 4.64 7.87
CA LYS A 61 -21.41 3.25 8.10
C LYS A 61 -21.77 2.42 6.87
N ALA A 62 -20.83 1.64 6.36
CA ALA A 62 -21.01 0.75 5.23
C ALA A 62 -20.85 -0.72 5.68
N ASN A 63 -21.58 -1.62 5.03
CA ASN A 63 -21.41 -3.05 5.30
C ASN A 63 -20.17 -3.56 4.57
N ALA A 64 -19.06 -3.70 5.29
CA ALA A 64 -17.81 -4.24 4.76
C ALA A 64 -17.74 -5.75 5.05
N GLN A 65 -18.39 -6.54 4.19
CA GLN A 65 -18.48 -7.99 4.37
C GLN A 65 -17.09 -8.67 4.37
N GLU A 66 -16.11 -8.07 3.68
CA GLU A 66 -14.71 -8.53 3.63
C GLU A 66 -13.92 -8.34 4.95
N LEU A 67 -14.39 -7.51 5.89
CA LEU A 67 -13.73 -7.28 7.18
C LEU A 67 -14.25 -8.20 8.31
N LEU A 68 -15.25 -9.03 8.04
CA LEU A 68 -15.95 -9.87 9.02
C LEU A 68 -15.24 -11.19 9.39
N LEU A 69 -13.92 -11.31 9.18
CA LEU A 69 -13.21 -12.47 9.72
C LEU A 69 -13.11 -12.34 11.26
N PRO A 70 -13.58 -13.32 12.05
CA PRO A 70 -13.40 -13.28 13.50
C PRO A 70 -11.91 -13.43 13.85
N LEU A 71 -11.47 -12.75 14.91
CA LEU A 71 -10.20 -13.07 15.56
C LEU A 71 -10.28 -14.55 16.02
N PRO A 72 -9.27 -15.41 15.79
CA PRO A 72 -7.86 -15.15 15.42
C PRO A 72 -7.53 -15.29 13.92
N LYS A 73 -8.52 -15.41 13.03
CA LYS A 73 -8.29 -15.70 11.59
C LYS A 73 -7.73 -14.50 10.78
N ARG A 74 -7.58 -13.34 11.40
CA ARG A 74 -7.05 -12.13 10.75
C ARG A 74 -5.52 -12.16 10.78
N SER A 75 -4.88 -12.02 9.62
CA SER A 75 -3.43 -11.88 9.53
C SER A 75 -2.99 -10.57 10.19
N ARG A 76 -2.04 -10.65 11.12
CA ARG A 76 -1.37 -9.48 11.74
C ARG A 76 0.03 -9.24 11.18
N ALA A 77 0.43 -9.97 10.13
CA ALA A 77 1.77 -9.88 9.57
C ALA A 77 2.11 -8.45 9.12
N TRP A 78 1.14 -7.74 8.54
CA TRP A 78 1.28 -6.34 8.12
C TRP A 78 1.57 -5.38 9.26
N VAL A 79 1.17 -5.68 10.51
CA VAL A 79 1.43 -4.83 11.67
C VAL A 79 2.93 -4.67 11.91
N LYS A 80 3.72 -5.73 11.70
CA LYS A 80 5.19 -5.69 11.85
C LYS A 80 5.83 -4.75 10.82
N ASN A 81 5.28 -4.69 9.62
CA ASN A 81 5.80 -3.90 8.51
C ASN A 81 5.13 -2.52 8.38
N LEU A 82 4.18 -2.19 9.27
CA LEU A 82 3.30 -1.04 9.13
C LEU A 82 4.05 0.29 8.97
N LEU A 83 5.12 0.51 9.74
CA LEU A 83 5.92 1.73 9.66
C LEU A 83 6.58 1.88 8.28
N ILE A 84 7.09 0.78 7.71
CA ILE A 84 7.72 0.77 6.38
C ILE A 84 6.65 1.09 5.31
N ILE A 85 5.49 0.44 5.42
CA ILE A 85 4.36 0.64 4.51
C ILE A 85 3.90 2.10 4.54
N ILE A 86 3.65 2.67 5.72
CA ILE A 86 3.21 4.07 5.89
C ILE A 86 4.26 5.03 5.33
N ASN A 87 5.55 4.80 5.60
CA ASN A 87 6.62 5.64 5.08
C ASN A 87 6.68 5.60 3.55
N ASN A 88 6.54 4.42 2.95
CA ASN A 88 6.51 4.26 1.50
C ASN A 88 5.28 4.95 0.89
N LEU A 89 4.08 4.74 1.43
CA LEU A 89 2.85 5.37 0.94
C LEU A 89 2.92 6.89 0.98
N ASN A 90 3.48 7.48 2.04
CA ASN A 90 3.54 8.93 2.19
C ASN A 90 4.62 9.60 1.32
N ASN A 91 5.71 8.89 1.03
CA ASN A 91 6.90 9.46 0.38
C ASN A 91 7.14 8.94 -1.06
N SER A 92 6.40 7.94 -1.52
CA SER A 92 6.46 7.48 -2.92
C SER A 92 5.73 8.44 -3.86
N VAL A 93 6.27 8.61 -5.06
CA VAL A 93 5.65 9.44 -6.10
C VAL A 93 4.46 8.69 -6.67
N THR A 94 3.26 9.27 -6.56
CA THR A 94 2.06 8.64 -7.12
C THR A 94 2.07 8.74 -8.64
N ARG A 95 1.67 7.67 -9.35
CA ARG A 95 1.57 7.69 -10.82
C ARG A 95 0.58 8.74 -11.32
N LEU A 96 -0.55 8.89 -10.62
CA LEU A 96 -1.63 9.78 -11.01
C LEU A 96 -1.26 11.26 -10.88
N LEU A 97 -0.53 11.65 -9.82
CA LEU A 97 -0.21 13.07 -9.58
C LEU A 97 1.23 13.41 -9.99
N GLY A 98 2.11 12.42 -10.01
CA GLY A 98 3.55 12.61 -10.19
C GLY A 98 4.24 13.34 -9.04
N ILE A 99 3.59 13.43 -7.88
CA ILE A 99 4.10 14.05 -6.65
C ILE A 99 3.78 13.11 -5.47
N THR A 100 4.55 13.23 -4.39
CA THR A 100 4.37 12.43 -3.17
C THR A 100 3.22 12.96 -2.30
N PRO A 101 2.46 12.10 -1.61
CA PRO A 101 1.35 12.52 -0.75
C PRO A 101 1.71 13.57 0.30
N ASN A 102 2.89 13.43 0.92
CA ASN A 102 3.38 14.36 1.94
C ASN A 102 3.65 15.79 1.39
N LYS A 103 3.95 15.90 0.09
CA LYS A 103 4.07 17.19 -0.60
C LYS A 103 2.71 17.69 -1.09
N THR A 104 1.81 16.80 -1.51
CA THR A 104 0.49 17.19 -2.04
C THR A 104 -0.49 17.64 -0.98
N ILE A 105 -0.45 17.07 0.23
CA ILE A 105 -1.34 17.47 1.35
C ILE A 105 -1.18 18.95 1.74
N LYS A 106 -0.01 19.54 1.44
CA LYS A 106 0.29 20.97 1.65
C LYS A 106 -0.32 21.89 0.59
N LYS A 107 -0.83 21.34 -0.52
CA LYS A 107 -1.32 22.11 -1.65
C LYS A 107 -2.85 22.18 -1.62
N LYS A 108 -3.39 23.35 -1.94
CA LYS A 108 -4.85 23.55 -2.05
C LYS A 108 -5.45 22.78 -3.23
N PHE A 109 -4.71 22.67 -4.34
CA PHE A 109 -5.12 21.97 -5.55
C PHE A 109 -3.94 21.19 -6.13
N VAL A 110 -4.22 20.03 -6.71
CA VAL A 110 -3.25 19.22 -7.44
C VAL A 110 -3.90 18.74 -8.73
N TYR A 111 -3.25 19.01 -9.86
CA TYR A 111 -3.71 18.53 -11.16
C TYR A 111 -3.28 17.08 -11.35
N ALA A 112 -4.22 16.22 -11.77
CA ALA A 112 -3.89 14.87 -12.18
C ALA A 112 -3.11 14.91 -13.50
N LYS A 113 -2.11 14.04 -13.62
CA LYS A 113 -1.46 13.78 -14.91
C LYS A 113 -2.48 13.15 -15.84
N ALA A 114 -2.48 13.60 -17.09
CA ALA A 114 -3.25 12.96 -18.14
C ALA A 114 -2.88 11.47 -18.22
N SER A 115 -3.88 10.60 -18.32
CA SER A 115 -3.64 9.20 -18.66
C SER A 115 -3.00 9.16 -20.05
N LYS A 116 -1.82 8.56 -20.15
CA LYS A 116 -1.27 8.25 -21.46
C LYS A 116 -2.04 7.05 -21.99
N PRO A 117 -2.57 7.10 -23.22
CA PRO A 117 -3.07 5.89 -23.87
C PRO A 117 -1.93 4.88 -23.92
N ARG A 118 -2.24 3.59 -23.74
CA ARG A 118 -1.22 2.57 -23.94
C ARG A 118 -1.01 2.41 -25.44
N TYR A 119 0.05 3.02 -25.95
CA TYR A 119 0.61 2.69 -27.25
C TYR A 119 1.82 1.79 -26.99
N GLY A 120 1.70 0.52 -27.33
CA GLY A 120 2.75 -0.47 -27.11
C GLY A 120 2.34 -1.81 -27.67
N LEU A 121 3.34 -2.57 -28.11
CA LEU A 121 3.19 -3.97 -28.46
C LEU A 121 2.74 -4.74 -27.20
N ILE A 122 1.76 -5.64 -27.33
CA ILE A 122 1.21 -6.44 -26.22
C ILE A 122 1.57 -7.91 -26.47
N GLY A 123 1.97 -8.64 -25.42
CA GLY A 123 2.31 -10.06 -25.51
C GLY A 123 3.75 -10.30 -25.99
N TYR A 124 3.95 -11.26 -26.90
CA TYR A 124 5.29 -11.67 -27.34
C TYR A 124 6.13 -10.58 -28.01
N ASN A 125 5.47 -9.53 -28.49
CA ASN A 125 6.10 -8.40 -29.14
C ASN A 125 6.51 -7.30 -28.14
N GLU A 126 6.25 -7.46 -26.83
CA GLU A 126 6.67 -6.51 -25.81
C GLU A 126 8.19 -6.32 -25.81
N ILE A 127 8.62 -5.06 -25.73
CA ILE A 127 10.05 -4.73 -25.57
C ILE A 127 10.51 -5.33 -24.25
N ARG A 128 11.53 -6.19 -24.31
CA ARG A 128 12.12 -6.79 -23.12
C ARG A 128 12.89 -5.74 -22.34
N LEU A 129 12.76 -5.82 -21.02
CA LEU A 129 13.60 -5.04 -20.11
C LEU A 129 15.06 -5.46 -20.28
N THR A 130 15.93 -4.45 -20.28
CA THR A 130 17.37 -4.57 -20.46
C THR A 130 18.08 -4.72 -19.12
N TYR A 131 19.37 -5.11 -19.17
CA TYR A 131 20.23 -5.13 -17.99
C TYR A 131 20.31 -3.72 -17.39
N ASN A 132 20.26 -3.62 -16.06
CA ASN A 132 20.18 -2.36 -15.30
C ASN A 132 18.86 -1.55 -15.43
N ASP A 133 17.79 -2.10 -16.00
CA ASP A 133 16.48 -1.44 -15.87
C ASP A 133 15.98 -1.49 -14.42
N PRO A 134 15.52 -0.35 -13.86
CA PRO A 134 14.98 -0.31 -12.50
C PRO A 134 13.56 -0.89 -12.48
N VAL A 135 13.36 -1.92 -11.66
CA VAL A 135 12.07 -2.61 -11.51
C VAL A 135 11.63 -2.68 -10.05
N LEU A 136 10.31 -2.67 -9.85
CA LEU A 136 9.71 -3.16 -8.61
C LEU A 136 9.37 -4.61 -8.81
N TYR A 137 9.76 -5.47 -7.87
CA TYR A 137 9.52 -6.90 -8.01
C TYR A 137 8.22 -7.28 -7.31
N LEU A 138 7.47 -8.20 -7.93
CA LEU A 138 6.26 -8.73 -7.34
C LEU A 138 6.63 -9.67 -6.20
N LEU A 139 6.15 -9.38 -5.00
CA LEU A 139 6.48 -10.16 -3.81
C LEU A 139 5.99 -11.59 -3.95
N LYS A 140 6.86 -12.55 -3.62
CA LYS A 140 6.43 -13.95 -3.53
C LYS A 140 5.54 -14.14 -2.30
N PRO A 141 4.60 -15.10 -2.33
CA PRO A 141 3.85 -15.48 -1.14
C PRO A 141 4.80 -15.75 0.04
N GLY A 142 4.59 -15.09 1.18
CA GLY A 142 5.37 -15.27 2.40
C GLY A 142 6.62 -14.37 2.58
N GLU A 143 7.06 -13.61 1.57
CA GLU A 143 8.27 -12.77 1.71
C GLU A 143 8.09 -11.56 2.63
N LEU A 144 6.91 -10.95 2.67
CA LEU A 144 6.56 -9.83 3.55
C LEU A 144 5.25 -10.06 4.33
N GLU A 145 4.70 -11.27 4.26
CA GLU A 145 3.36 -11.64 4.74
C GLU A 145 3.38 -12.99 5.49
N GLY A 146 2.34 -13.25 6.27
CA GLY A 146 2.00 -14.60 6.76
C GLY A 146 1.23 -15.41 5.70
N GLU A 147 0.54 -16.48 6.10
CA GLU A 147 -0.08 -17.45 5.17
C GLU A 147 -1.19 -16.92 4.23
N LYS A 148 -1.79 -15.74 4.49
CA LYS A 148 -2.90 -15.19 3.68
C LYS A 148 -2.70 -13.71 3.35
N ARG A 149 -3.04 -13.34 2.10
CA ARG A 149 -3.01 -11.96 1.57
C ARG A 149 -4.31 -11.21 1.79
N HIS A 150 -4.22 -9.94 2.14
CA HIS A 150 -5.31 -8.98 2.16
C HIS A 150 -5.19 -7.99 0.99
N ALA A 151 -6.31 -7.36 0.62
CA ALA A 151 -6.35 -6.35 -0.44
C ALA A 151 -5.45 -5.13 -0.17
N THR A 152 -5.10 -4.89 1.11
CA THR A 152 -4.26 -3.78 1.56
C THR A 152 -2.77 -4.10 1.61
N ASP A 153 -2.38 -5.38 1.44
CA ASP A 153 -0.98 -5.76 1.49
C ASP A 153 -0.25 -5.25 0.24
N ILE A 154 1.03 -4.93 0.40
CA ILE A 154 1.83 -4.46 -0.74
C ILE A 154 2.07 -5.68 -1.64
N ASN A 155 1.65 -5.59 -2.91
CA ASN A 155 1.95 -6.64 -3.90
C ASN A 155 3.38 -6.54 -4.44
N TRP A 156 3.99 -5.37 -4.34
CA TRP A 156 5.30 -5.03 -4.90
C TRP A 156 6.33 -4.73 -3.81
N SER A 157 7.60 -4.91 -4.11
CA SER A 157 8.68 -4.59 -3.19
C SER A 157 8.71 -3.10 -2.81
N PRO A 158 9.03 -2.76 -1.55
CA PRO A 158 9.18 -1.35 -1.14
C PRO A 158 10.46 -0.71 -1.70
N GLN A 159 11.44 -1.52 -2.10
CA GLN A 159 12.70 -1.10 -2.70
C GLN A 159 12.71 -1.32 -4.22
N ILE A 160 13.55 -0.55 -4.93
CA ILE A 160 13.82 -0.69 -6.36
C ILE A 160 14.99 -1.66 -6.54
N TYR A 161 14.85 -2.56 -7.50
CA TYR A 161 15.85 -3.55 -7.87
C TYR A 161 16.31 -3.32 -9.31
N TYR A 162 17.51 -3.78 -9.60
CA TYR A 162 18.05 -3.80 -10.96
C TYR A 162 18.06 -5.23 -11.49
N ILE A 163 17.72 -5.38 -12.78
CA ILE A 163 17.85 -6.66 -13.47
C ILE A 163 19.34 -6.96 -13.67
N HIS A 164 19.81 -8.02 -13.02
CA HIS A 164 21.18 -8.51 -13.11
C HIS A 164 21.30 -9.64 -14.14
N GLU A 165 20.28 -10.45 -14.31
CA GLU A 165 20.31 -11.57 -15.24
C GLU A 165 18.90 -11.85 -15.78
N SER A 166 18.80 -12.26 -17.04
CA SER A 166 17.54 -12.67 -17.66
C SER A 166 17.69 -14.07 -18.25
N LEU A 167 16.96 -15.04 -17.72
CA LEU A 167 16.95 -16.41 -18.23
C LEU A 167 15.92 -16.54 -19.36
N ARG A 168 16.36 -17.10 -20.49
CA ARG A 168 15.48 -17.46 -21.61
C ARG A 168 14.88 -18.84 -21.37
N ARG A 169 13.57 -18.96 -21.48
CA ARG A 169 12.92 -20.25 -21.77
C ARG A 169 12.59 -20.28 -23.26
N ALA A 170 13.11 -21.26 -23.99
CA ALA A 170 12.69 -21.50 -25.37
C ALA A 170 11.26 -22.07 -25.34
N PRO A 171 10.36 -21.65 -26.25
CA PRO A 171 9.02 -22.20 -26.31
C PRO A 171 9.09 -23.70 -26.69
N SER A 172 8.42 -24.56 -25.91
CA SER A 172 8.15 -25.93 -26.35
C SER A 172 6.91 -25.90 -27.26
N HIS A 173 6.92 -26.73 -28.31
CA HIS A 173 5.93 -26.73 -29.40
C HIS A 173 4.46 -27.00 -28.99
N LYS A 174 4.13 -27.10 -27.70
CA LYS A 174 2.81 -27.54 -27.20
C LYS A 174 2.10 -26.60 -26.24
N GLU A 175 2.64 -25.41 -25.93
CA GLU A 175 1.91 -24.45 -25.08
C GLU A 175 1.21 -23.37 -25.92
N CYS A 176 -0.09 -23.59 -26.12
CA CYS A 176 -1.00 -22.75 -26.87
C CYS A 176 -1.24 -21.40 -26.15
N ALA A 177 -0.72 -20.32 -26.75
CA ALA A 177 -1.30 -18.97 -26.88
C ALA A 177 -1.84 -18.14 -25.70
N ILE A 178 -1.71 -18.49 -24.41
CA ILE A 178 -2.22 -17.62 -23.30
C ILE A 178 -1.15 -17.21 -22.26
N THR A 179 0.04 -17.79 -22.27
CA THR A 179 1.09 -17.40 -21.31
C THR A 179 2.04 -16.38 -21.94
N SER A 180 1.87 -15.10 -21.57
CA SER A 180 2.86 -14.05 -21.82
C SER A 180 4.25 -14.54 -21.43
N SER A 181 5.24 -14.40 -22.30
CA SER A 181 6.60 -14.94 -22.13
C SER A 181 7.14 -14.73 -20.71
N VAL A 182 7.17 -15.78 -19.91
CA VAL A 182 7.67 -15.75 -18.53
C VAL A 182 9.20 -15.80 -18.58
N GLY A 183 9.83 -14.65 -18.75
CA GLY A 183 11.26 -14.49 -18.48
C GLY A 183 11.50 -14.48 -16.98
N ALA A 184 12.44 -15.28 -16.49
CA ALA A 184 12.88 -15.21 -15.09
C ALA A 184 14.04 -14.22 -14.99
N TYR A 185 13.91 -13.23 -14.11
CA TYR A 185 14.95 -12.22 -13.89
C TYR A 185 15.59 -12.43 -12.51
N LYS A 186 16.92 -12.35 -12.45
CA LYS A 186 17.65 -12.23 -11.19
C LYS A 186 17.77 -10.75 -10.85
N LEU A 187 17.37 -10.40 -9.63
CA LEU A 187 17.25 -9.02 -9.18
C LEU A 187 18.28 -8.72 -8.09
N VAL A 188 18.88 -7.53 -8.13
CA VAL A 188 19.83 -7.06 -7.11
C VAL A 188 19.29 -5.77 -6.49
N PRO A 189 19.22 -5.66 -5.15
CA PRO A 189 18.82 -4.41 -4.49
C PRO A 189 19.73 -3.26 -4.91
N LYS A 190 19.15 -2.08 -5.11
CA LYS A 190 19.92 -0.85 -5.44
C LYS A 190 21.08 -0.59 -4.47
N GLU A 191 20.91 -0.91 -3.19
CA GLU A 191 21.92 -0.71 -2.15
C GLU A 191 23.14 -1.65 -2.23
N ASN A 192 23.03 -2.75 -3.00
CA ASN A 192 24.08 -3.77 -3.11
C ASN A 192 24.79 -3.78 -4.48
N GLN A 193 24.55 -2.78 -5.34
CA GLN A 193 25.37 -2.57 -6.53
C GLN A 193 26.78 -2.13 -6.08
N ARG A 194 27.73 -3.08 -6.02
CA ARG A 194 29.15 -2.70 -6.09
C ARG A 194 29.38 -2.07 -7.45
N LEU A 195 29.78 -0.79 -7.45
CA LEU A 195 30.34 -0.14 -8.62
C LEU A 195 31.65 -0.86 -8.96
N THR A 196 31.58 -1.85 -9.84
CA THR A 196 32.77 -2.33 -10.53
C THR A 196 33.09 -1.28 -11.58
N ILE A 197 34.08 -0.43 -11.28
CA ILE A 197 34.71 0.52 -12.20
C ILE A 197 35.55 -0.28 -13.19
#